data_AF-A0A1V6IEJ2-F1
#
_entry.id   AF-A0A1V6IEJ2-F1
#
_cell.length_a   1.000
_cell.length_b   1.000
_cell.length_c   1.000
_cell.angle_alpha   90.00
_cell.angle_beta   90.00
_cell.angle_gamma   90.00
#
_symmetry.space_group_name_H-M   'P 1'
#
loop_
_entity.id
_entity.type
_entity.pdbx_description
1 polymer ?
#
loop_
_entity_poly.entity_id
_entity_poly.type
_entity_poly.pdbx_seq_one_letter_code
_entity_poly.pdbx_strand_id
1 'polypeptide(L)'
;MKTLRNKKGFTLIELIIIIIILGILAAVAVPKYLEMQAEARNATARGILGALRGANSILFSQYVLHGTNTAYTMGGVVGGANIQGVGATAVGAATYTALIGGVTYTFSLTAPTLPTTPGQVYVATTTW
;
A
#
# COMPACT_ATOMS: atom_id res chain seq x y z
N MET A 1 -66.33 -8.57 0.49
CA MET A 1 -65.71 -9.42 -0.54
C MET A 1 -64.20 -9.43 -0.31
N LYS A 2 -63.60 -10.57 0.06
CA LYS A 2 -62.19 -10.68 0.45
C LYS A 2 -61.41 -11.21 -0.76
N THR A 3 -60.62 -10.36 -1.42
CA THR A 3 -59.83 -10.74 -2.60
C THR A 3 -58.64 -11.61 -2.17
N LEU A 4 -58.63 -12.88 -2.56
CA LEU A 4 -57.51 -13.78 -2.33
C LEU A 4 -56.36 -13.39 -3.27
N ARG A 5 -55.30 -12.82 -2.69
CA ARG A 5 -54.08 -12.45 -3.43
C ARG A 5 -53.32 -13.72 -3.80
N ASN A 6 -53.15 -13.97 -5.10
CA ASN A 6 -52.40 -15.10 -5.63
C ASN A 6 -50.90 -14.92 -5.32
N LYS A 7 -50.39 -15.59 -4.28
CA LYS A 7 -48.95 -15.59 -3.99
C LYS A 7 -48.26 -16.55 -4.94
N LYS A 8 -47.74 -16.04 -6.07
CA LYS A 8 -46.78 -16.79 -6.89
C LYS A 8 -45.49 -16.99 -6.09
N GLY A 9 -45.19 -18.24 -5.75
CA GLY A 9 -43.89 -18.62 -5.17
C GLY A 9 -42.80 -18.69 -6.25
N PHE A 10 -41.54 -18.57 -5.83
CA PHE A 10 -40.37 -18.78 -6.69
C PHE A 10 -40.28 -20.25 -7.11
N THR A 11 -39.88 -20.54 -8.35
CA THR A 11 -39.64 -21.92 -8.79
C THR A 11 -38.25 -22.40 -8.38
N LEU A 12 -38.11 -23.71 -8.17
CA LEU A 12 -36.80 -24.32 -7.86
C LEU A 12 -35.81 -24.13 -9.01
N ILE A 13 -36.29 -24.13 -10.26
CA ILE A 13 -35.42 -23.96 -11.43
C ILE A 13 -34.86 -22.53 -11.51
N GLU A 14 -35.64 -21.52 -11.14
CA GLU A 14 -35.16 -20.13 -11.07
C GLU A 14 -34.02 -20.01 -10.06
N LEU A 15 -34.16 -20.59 -8.87
CA LEU A 15 -33.10 -20.56 -7.86
C LEU A 15 -31.83 -21.28 -8.35
N ILE A 16 -31.96 -22.42 -9.03
CA ILE A 16 -30.82 -23.18 -9.57
C ILE A 16 -30.08 -22.38 -10.66
N ILE A 17 -30.81 -21.75 -11.58
CA ILE A 17 -30.18 -20.94 -12.63
C ILE A 17 -29.43 -19.74 -12.03
N ILE A 18 -29.99 -19.11 -11.00
CA ILE A 18 -29.37 -17.96 -10.32
C ILE A 18 -28.04 -18.35 -9.68
N ILE A 19 -27.98 -19.47 -8.95
CA ILE A 19 -26.71 -19.91 -8.34
C ILE A 19 -25.68 -20.33 -9.39
N ILE A 20 -26.10 -20.87 -10.55
CA ILE A 20 -25.20 -21.19 -11.66
C ILE A 20 -24.59 -19.91 -12.25
N ILE A 21 -25.42 -18.90 -12.53
CA ILE A 21 -24.96 -17.61 -13.07
C ILE A 21 -24.01 -16.93 -12.06
N LEU A 22 -24.40 -16.87 -10.78
CA LEU A 22 -23.56 -16.32 -9.72
C LEU A 22 -22.24 -17.12 -9.56
N GLY A 23 -22.28 -18.44 -9.72
CA GLY A 23 -21.09 -19.29 -9.69
C GLY A 23 -20.09 -18.96 -10.80
N ILE A 24 -20.57 -18.80 -12.05
CA ILE A 24 -19.71 -18.41 -13.18
C ILE A 24 -19.14 -17.01 -12.98
N LEU A 25 -19.97 -16.06 -12.57
CA LEU A 25 -19.53 -14.68 -12.30
C LEU A 25 -18.48 -14.65 -11.19
N ALA A 26 -18.70 -15.38 -10.09
CA ALA A 26 -17.74 -15.46 -8.99
C ALA A 26 -16.41 -16.08 -9.41
N ALA A 27 -16.43 -17.14 -10.23
CA ALA A 27 -15.22 -17.81 -10.71
C ALA A 27 -14.28 -16.88 -11.47
N VAL A 28 -14.81 -15.91 -12.22
CA VAL A 28 -14.01 -14.93 -12.98
C VAL A 28 -13.73 -13.66 -12.17
N ALA A 29 -14.71 -13.18 -11.39
CA ALA A 29 -14.58 -11.91 -10.67
C ALA A 29 -13.65 -11.98 -9.46
N VAL A 30 -13.66 -13.08 -8.71
CA VAL A 30 -12.82 -13.24 -7.50
C VAL A 30 -11.31 -13.16 -7.82
N PRO A 31 -10.73 -13.94 -8.75
CA PRO A 31 -9.30 -13.84 -9.04
C PRO A 31 -8.93 -12.43 -9.53
N LYS A 32 -9.77 -11.83 -10.39
CA LYS A 32 -9.54 -10.48 -10.89
C LYS A 32 -9.55 -9.42 -9.78
N TYR A 33 -10.46 -9.54 -8.83
CA TYR A 33 -10.54 -8.64 -7.68
C TYR A 33 -9.29 -8.74 -6.79
N LEU A 34 -8.77 -9.95 -6.56
CA LEU A 34 -7.55 -10.17 -5.79
C LEU A 34 -6.32 -9.55 -6.48
N GLU A 35 -6.19 -9.70 -7.80
CA GLU A 35 -5.15 -9.04 -8.60
C GLU A 35 -5.23 -7.51 -8.50
N MET A 36 -6.43 -6.95 -8.64
CA MET A 36 -6.64 -5.50 -8.53
C MET A 36 -6.26 -4.96 -7.14
N GLN A 37 -6.55 -5.72 -6.08
CA GLN A 37 -6.12 -5.34 -4.74
C GLN A 37 -4.60 -5.36 -4.59
N ALA A 38 -3.91 -6.38 -5.13
CA ALA A 38 -2.46 -6.46 -5.09
C ALA A 38 -1.82 -5.27 -5.84
N GLU A 39 -2.29 -4.99 -7.05
CA GLU A 39 -1.79 -3.88 -7.85
C GLU A 39 -2.04 -2.52 -7.18
N ALA A 40 -3.21 -2.33 -6.55
CA ALA A 40 -3.50 -1.12 -5.79
C ALA A 40 -2.53 -0.93 -4.61
N ARG A 41 -2.24 -1.98 -3.84
CA ARG A 41 -1.29 -1.92 -2.71
C ARG A 41 0.12 -1.60 -3.19
N ASN A 42 0.55 -2.21 -4.28
CA ASN A 42 1.85 -1.94 -4.90
C ASN A 42 1.96 -0.51 -5.44
N ALA A 43 0.89 0.01 -6.06
CA ALA A 43 0.84 1.40 -6.50
C ALA A 43 0.98 2.37 -5.31
N THR A 44 0.29 2.11 -4.19
CA THR A 44 0.45 2.89 -2.97
C THR A 44 1.88 2.81 -2.44
N ALA A 45 2.48 1.62 -2.39
CA ALA A 45 3.88 1.44 -1.96
C ALA A 45 4.87 2.22 -2.85
N ARG A 46 4.65 2.24 -4.17
CA ARG A 46 5.44 3.06 -5.12
C ARG A 46 5.28 4.56 -4.86
N GLY A 47 4.06 5.02 -4.57
CA GLY A 47 3.80 6.41 -4.20
C GLY A 47 4.57 6.84 -2.94
N ILE A 48 4.55 6.00 -1.90
CA ILE A 48 5.31 6.22 -0.66
C ILE A 48 6.81 6.23 -0.94
N LEU A 49 7.32 5.29 -1.74
CA LEU A 49 8.73 5.26 -2.13
C LEU A 49 9.15 6.57 -2.81
N GLY A 50 8.33 7.10 -3.72
CA GLY A 50 8.58 8.39 -4.37
C GLY A 50 8.66 9.54 -3.37
N ALA A 51 7.70 9.62 -2.44
CA ALA A 51 7.69 10.64 -1.40
C ALA A 51 8.92 10.56 -0.48
N LEU A 52 9.32 9.35 -0.05
CA LEU A 52 10.51 9.13 0.76
C LEU A 52 11.80 9.53 0.01
N ARG A 53 11.91 9.22 -1.28
CA ARG A 53 13.06 9.63 -2.11
C ARG A 53 13.16 11.15 -2.24
N GLY A 54 12.02 11.82 -2.45
CA GLY A 54 11.94 13.28 -2.47
C GLY A 54 12.39 13.89 -1.15
N ALA A 55 11.81 13.43 -0.04
CA ALA A 55 12.17 13.89 1.30
C ALA A 55 13.64 13.63 1.65
N ASN A 56 14.19 12.49 1.23
CA ASN A 56 15.60 12.16 1.42
C ASN A 56 16.53 13.16 0.69
N SER A 57 16.20 13.57 -0.53
CA SER A 57 16.99 14.56 -1.27
C SER A 57 16.99 15.94 -0.61
N ILE A 58 15.84 16.35 -0.06
CA ILE A 58 15.67 17.60 0.67
C ILE A 58 16.47 17.55 1.98
N LEU A 59 16.34 16.44 2.73
CA LEU A 59 17.05 16.25 3.99
C LEU A 59 18.57 16.24 3.78
N PHE A 60 19.06 15.52 2.77
CA PHE A 60 20.47 15.54 2.40
C PHE A 60 20.96 16.97 2.10
N SER A 61 20.20 17.72 1.30
CA SER A 61 20.55 19.11 0.96
C SER A 61 20.62 20.00 2.21
N GLN A 62 19.70 19.83 3.16
CA GLN A 62 19.74 20.56 4.43
C GLN A 62 20.99 20.24 5.25
N TYR A 63 21.44 18.97 5.28
CA TYR A 63 22.63 18.58 6.04
C TYR A 63 23.91 19.18 5.43
N VAL A 64 24.01 19.20 4.10
CA VAL A 64 25.12 19.83 3.38
C VAL A 64 25.14 21.35 3.62
N LEU A 65 23.99 22.02 3.57
CA LEU A 65 23.88 23.47 3.78
C LEU A 65 24.22 23.91 5.20
N HIS A 66 23.85 23.11 6.21
CA HIS A 66 24.11 23.44 7.62
C HIS A 66 25.48 22.94 8.12
N GLY A 67 26.28 22.28 7.27
CA GLY A 67 27.59 21.73 7.67
C GLY A 67 27.48 20.63 8.72
N THR A 68 26.32 19.97 8.84
CA THR A 68 26.05 18.95 9.84
C THR A 68 26.74 17.65 9.46
N ASN A 69 27.81 17.31 10.18
CA ASN A 69 28.64 16.14 9.89
C ASN A 69 28.14 14.88 10.63
N THR A 70 26.83 14.64 10.64
CA THR A 70 26.21 13.45 11.24
C THR A 70 25.37 12.70 10.21
N ALA A 71 25.28 11.38 10.37
CA ALA A 71 24.40 10.56 9.55
C ALA A 71 22.94 10.86 9.90
N TYR A 72 22.11 11.14 8.89
CA TYR A 72 20.66 11.28 9.07
C TYR A 72 20.00 9.89 9.11
N THR A 73 18.78 9.79 9.65
CA THR A 73 18.06 8.51 9.80
C THR A 73 16.81 8.48 8.93
N MET A 74 16.21 7.30 8.76
CA MET A 74 14.86 7.17 8.20
C MET A 74 13.83 7.99 8.97
N GLY A 75 14.03 8.22 10.27
CA GLY A 75 13.21 9.14 11.06
C GLY A 75 13.08 10.53 10.45
N GLY A 76 14.21 11.12 10.05
CA GLY A 76 14.23 12.44 9.41
C GLY A 76 13.56 12.43 8.02
N VAL A 77 13.77 11.37 7.24
CA VAL A 77 13.19 11.24 5.90
C VAL A 77 11.67 11.10 5.97
N VAL A 78 11.17 10.25 6.86
CA VAL A 78 9.73 10.02 7.05
C VAL A 78 9.05 11.29 7.56
N GLY A 79 9.71 12.03 8.47
CA GLY A 79 9.22 13.32 8.95
C GLY A 79 9.04 14.35 7.83
N GLY A 80 9.95 14.38 6.84
CA GLY A 80 9.85 15.25 5.67
C GLY A 80 8.87 14.75 4.59
N ALA A 81 8.62 13.44 4.51
CA ALA A 81 7.75 12.85 3.49
C ALA A 81 6.25 13.00 3.79
N ASN A 82 5.87 13.26 5.04
CA ASN A 82 4.48 13.45 5.49
C ASN A 82 3.51 12.39 4.94
N ILE A 83 3.87 11.11 5.09
CA ILE A 83 3.04 10.00 4.58
C ILE A 83 1.73 9.90 5.37
N GLN A 84 0.60 9.81 4.68
CA GLN A 84 -0.75 9.72 5.27
C GLN A 84 -1.55 8.56 4.66
N GLY A 85 -2.63 8.17 5.34
CA GLY A 85 -3.59 7.19 4.82
C GLY A 85 -3.09 5.73 4.80
N VAL A 86 -2.03 5.43 5.53
CA VAL A 86 -1.41 4.10 5.63
C VAL A 86 -1.44 3.65 7.10
N GLY A 87 -1.61 2.35 7.33
CA GLY A 87 -1.72 1.77 8.68
C GLY A 87 -0.43 1.86 9.49
N ALA A 88 -0.46 1.26 10.69
CA ALA A 88 0.60 1.34 11.71
C ALA A 88 2.02 1.40 11.12
N THR A 89 2.73 2.44 11.51
CA THR A 89 4.04 2.81 10.98
C THR A 89 5.09 2.61 12.06
N ALA A 90 6.10 1.78 11.82
CA ALA A 90 7.30 1.76 12.67
C ALA A 90 8.45 2.43 11.92
N VAL A 91 9.18 3.30 12.62
CA VAL A 91 10.34 4.00 12.06
C VAL A 91 11.56 3.64 12.89
N GLY A 92 12.48 2.91 12.26
CA GLY A 92 13.80 2.62 12.81
C GLY A 92 14.85 3.61 12.29
N ALA A 93 16.11 3.42 12.69
CA ALA A 93 17.20 4.26 12.22
C ALA A 93 17.40 4.20 10.69
N ALA A 94 17.20 3.02 10.09
CA ALA A 94 17.38 2.79 8.66
C ALA A 94 16.13 2.23 7.96
N THR A 95 15.03 2.02 8.69
CA THR A 95 13.84 1.37 8.14
C THR A 95 12.58 2.17 8.43
N TYR A 96 11.62 2.08 7.51
CA TYR A 96 10.25 2.53 7.68
C TYR A 96 9.34 1.38 7.26
N THR A 97 8.43 0.95 8.15
CA THR A 97 7.44 -0.09 7.82
C THR A 97 6.05 0.52 7.72
N ALA A 98 5.27 0.06 6.75
CA ALA A 98 3.94 0.56 6.49
C ALA A 98 2.98 -0.60 6.19
N LEU A 99 1.78 -0.56 6.75
CA LEU A 99 0.74 -1.55 6.49
C LEU A 99 -0.24 -1.04 5.43
N ILE A 100 -0.22 -1.66 4.24
CA ILE A 100 -1.01 -1.28 3.07
C ILE A 100 -1.92 -2.44 2.71
N GLY A 101 -3.24 -2.26 2.85
CA GLY A 101 -4.22 -3.31 2.55
C GLY A 101 -4.00 -4.61 3.32
N GLY A 102 -3.47 -4.55 4.55
CA GLY A 102 -3.18 -5.74 5.38
C GLY A 102 -1.82 -6.40 5.10
N VAL A 103 -1.03 -5.87 4.17
CA VAL A 103 0.33 -6.36 3.86
C VAL A 103 1.37 -5.36 4.38
N THR A 104 2.43 -5.87 5.00
CA THR A 104 3.53 -5.05 5.53
C THR A 104 4.57 -4.81 4.44
N TYR A 105 4.85 -3.54 4.15
CA TYR A 105 5.92 -3.10 3.27
C TYR A 105 7.04 -2.50 4.12
N THR A 106 8.28 -2.91 3.85
CA THR A 106 9.46 -2.36 4.53
C THR A 106 10.29 -1.56 3.53
N PHE A 107 10.50 -0.29 3.87
CA PHE A 107 11.34 0.64 3.15
C PHE A 107 12.66 0.76 3.91
N SER A 108 13.78 0.77 3.20
CA SER A 108 15.11 0.80 3.78
C SER A 108 15.93 1.94 3.19
N LEU A 109 16.65 2.63 4.06
CA LEU A 109 17.71 3.57 3.72
C LEU A 109 19.02 2.81 3.63
N THR A 110 19.71 2.93 2.50
CA THR A 110 21.12 2.54 2.44
C THR A 110 21.89 3.39 3.43
N ALA A 111 22.68 2.76 4.31
CA ALA A 111 23.39 3.40 5.41
C ALA A 111 23.98 4.76 4.96
N PRO A 112 23.47 5.88 5.49
CA PRO A 112 24.00 7.19 5.14
C PRO A 112 25.38 7.29 5.76
N THR A 113 26.41 7.09 4.93
CA THR A 113 27.74 7.56 5.28
C THR A 113 27.67 9.07 5.37
N LEU A 114 28.34 9.63 6.38
CA LEU A 114 28.64 11.07 6.57
C LEU A 114 28.63 11.85 5.25
N PRO A 115 28.15 13.09 5.23
CA PRO A 115 27.55 13.73 4.05
C PRO A 115 28.57 13.92 2.92
N THR A 116 28.78 12.87 2.13
CA THR A 116 29.51 12.87 0.86
C THR A 116 28.69 12.21 -0.23
N THR A 117 27.65 11.43 0.13
CA THR A 117 26.79 10.74 -0.84
C THR A 117 25.37 10.60 -0.29
N PRO A 118 24.32 10.95 -1.06
CA PRO A 118 22.93 10.70 -0.65
C PRO A 118 22.66 9.20 -0.50
N GLY A 119 22.12 8.77 0.65
CA GLY A 119 21.61 7.42 0.82
C GLY A 119 20.44 7.14 -0.14
N GLN A 120 20.30 5.91 -0.63
CA GLN A 120 19.17 5.52 -1.48
C GLN A 120 18.07 4.87 -0.65
N VAL A 121 16.81 5.24 -0.90
CA VAL A 121 15.62 4.61 -0.31
C VAL A 121 15.07 3.57 -1.28
N TYR A 122 14.81 2.35 -0.79
CA TYR A 122 14.26 1.24 -1.57
C TYR A 122 13.24 0.43 -0.75
N VAL A 123 12.44 -0.41 -1.42
CA VAL A 123 11.49 -1.34 -0.79
C VAL A 123 12.10 -2.74 -0.75
N ALA A 124 12.07 -3.41 0.40
CA ALA A 124 12.68 -4.72 0.61
C ALA A 124 11.84 -5.91 0.09
N THR A 125 10.53 -5.73 -0.13
CA THR A 125 9.66 -6.77 -0.70
C THR A 125 9.70 -6.71 -2.23
N THR A 126 10.56 -7.52 -2.86
CA THR A 126 10.78 -7.55 -4.32
C THR A 126 9.77 -8.43 -5.07
N THR A 127 8.48 -8.28 -4.76
CA THR A 127 7.42 -8.87 -5.59
C THR A 127 6.35 -7.81 -5.78
N TRP A 128 6.35 -7.24 -6.98
CA TRP A 128 5.20 -6.52 -7.51
C TRP A 128 4.18 -7.55 -7.96
#